data_AF-A0A1W6AJP0-F1
#
_entry.id   AF-A0A1W6AJP0-F1
#
_cell.length_a   1.000
_cell.length_b   1.000
_cell.length_c   1.000
_cell.angle_alpha   90.00
_cell.angle_beta   90.00
_cell.angle_gamma   90.00
#
_symmetry.space_group_name_H-M   'P 1'
#
loop_
_entity.id
_entity.type
_entity.pdbx_description
1 polymer ?
#
loop_
_entity_poly.entity_id
_entity_poly.type
_entity_poly.pdbx_seq_one_letter_code
_entity_poly.pdbx_strand_id
1 'polypeptide(L)'
;MDYKLISRRVKEIRTDLQLSQREFAEALGMQSRSAVSMWENEDSTKCPSKKMSLEIAKLANVSVSYVLGESNEKNPDVAAKDEWERLMMQVKTKSPKKQKELLDLITNLVKISGD
;
A
#
# COMPACT_ATOMS: atom_id res chain seq x y z
N MET A 1 1.10 -15.64 -13.45
CA MET A 1 0.42 -14.40 -13.05
C MET A 1 -1.05 -14.75 -12.84
N ASP A 2 -1.57 -14.52 -11.64
CA ASP A 2 -2.97 -14.81 -11.31
C ASP A 2 -3.85 -13.63 -11.75
N TYR A 3 -4.34 -13.68 -12.99
CA TYR A 3 -5.16 -12.60 -13.55
C TYR A 3 -6.43 -12.35 -12.74
N LYS A 4 -7.03 -13.41 -12.17
CA LYS A 4 -8.26 -13.30 -11.40
C LYS A 4 -8.05 -12.53 -10.10
N LEU A 5 -6.93 -12.81 -9.41
CA LEU A 5 -6.55 -12.04 -8.22
C LEU A 5 -6.25 -10.58 -8.57
N ILE A 6 -5.52 -10.31 -9.65
CA ILE A 6 -5.24 -8.95 -10.12
C ILE A 6 -6.54 -8.19 -10.39
N SER A 7 -7.50 -8.81 -11.08
CA SER A 7 -8.80 -8.19 -11.36
C SER A 7 -9.54 -7.78 -10.09
N ARG A 8 -9.53 -8.65 -9.08
CA ARG A 8 -10.10 -8.35 -7.76
C ARG A 8 -9.37 -7.22 -7.06
N ARG A 9 -8.04 -7.21 -7.07
CA ARG A 9 -7.22 -6.19 -6.40
C ARG A 9 -7.40 -4.81 -7.02
N VAL A 10 -7.42 -4.72 -8.35
CA VAL A 10 -7.68 -3.45 -9.05
C VAL A 10 -9.07 -2.91 -8.68
N LYS A 11 -10.08 -3.78 -8.67
CA LYS A 11 -11.45 -3.41 -8.28
C LYS A 11 -11.53 -2.96 -6.83
N GLU A 12 -10.92 -3.72 -5.91
CA GLU A 12 -10.86 -3.43 -4.47
C GLU A 12 -10.22 -2.06 -4.22
N ILE A 13 -9.04 -1.82 -4.79
CA ILE A 13 -8.32 -0.55 -4.70
C ILE A 13 -9.20 0.62 -5.16
N ARG A 14 -9.84 0.47 -6.33
CA ARG A 14 -10.72 1.51 -6.84
C ARG A 14 -11.90 1.78 -5.88
N THR A 15 -12.52 0.74 -5.35
CA THR A 15 -13.67 0.88 -4.46
C THR A 15 -13.28 1.41 -3.07
N ASP A 16 -12.09 1.09 -2.57
CA ASP A 16 -11.54 1.66 -1.33
C ASP A 16 -11.35 3.18 -1.45
N LEU A 17 -10.99 3.65 -2.66
CA LEU A 17 -10.93 5.08 -3.01
C LEU A 17 -12.30 5.71 -3.29
N GLN A 18 -13.38 4.93 -3.25
CA GLN A 18 -14.75 5.37 -3.55
C GLN A 18 -14.93 5.95 -4.98
N LEU A 19 -14.14 5.48 -5.95
CA LEU A 19 -14.20 5.97 -7.33
C LEU A 19 -15.04 5.06 -8.23
N SER A 20 -15.78 5.65 -9.16
CA SER A 20 -16.32 4.92 -10.32
C SER A 20 -15.19 4.49 -11.27
N GLN A 21 -15.45 3.53 -12.16
CA GLN A 21 -14.46 3.11 -13.17
C GLN A 21 -14.00 4.26 -14.07
N ARG A 22 -14.87 5.26 -14.29
CA ARG A 22 -14.53 6.45 -15.09
C ARG A 22 -13.62 7.38 -14.31
N GLU A 23 -13.97 7.71 -13.07
CA GLU A 23 -13.12 8.56 -12.21
C GLU A 23 -11.75 7.91 -11.94
N PHE A 24 -11.70 6.59 -11.80
CA PHE A 24 -10.45 5.86 -11.65
C PHE A 24 -9.57 5.93 -12.91
N ALA A 25 -10.18 5.80 -14.11
CA ALA A 25 -9.46 6.00 -15.36
C ALA A 25 -8.95 7.45 -15.50
N GLU A 26 -9.78 8.44 -15.18
CA GLU A 26 -9.41 9.86 -15.18
C GLU A 26 -8.25 10.14 -14.22
N ALA A 27 -8.28 9.60 -13.00
CA ALA A 27 -7.21 9.70 -12.00
C ALA A 27 -5.88 9.06 -12.47
N LEU A 28 -5.95 8.06 -13.34
CA LEU A 28 -4.80 7.41 -13.97
C LEU A 28 -4.36 8.08 -15.29
N GLY A 29 -4.95 9.23 -15.63
CA GLY A 29 -4.64 9.98 -16.86
C GLY A 29 -5.16 9.32 -18.14
N MET A 30 -6.15 8.43 -18.03
CA MET A 30 -6.73 7.70 -19.15
C MET A 30 -8.03 8.35 -19.61
N GLN A 31 -8.25 8.36 -20.93
CA GLN A 31 -9.43 8.99 -21.55
C GLN A 31 -10.68 8.10 -21.51
N SER A 32 -10.55 6.79 -21.23
CA SER A 32 -11.66 5.83 -21.31
C SER A 32 -11.65 4.85 -20.14
N ARG A 33 -12.84 4.58 -19.59
CA ARG A 33 -13.08 3.54 -18.57
C ARG A 33 -12.99 2.10 -19.09
N SER A 34 -12.91 1.91 -20.41
CA SER A 34 -12.98 0.59 -21.05
C SER A 34 -11.87 -0.35 -20.57
N ALA A 35 -10.64 0.15 -20.46
CA ALA A 35 -9.52 -0.64 -19.96
C ALA A 35 -9.69 -1.03 -18.48
N VAL A 36 -10.18 -0.11 -17.62
CA VAL A 36 -10.52 -0.43 -16.22
C VAL A 36 -11.58 -1.53 -16.16
N SER A 37 -12.62 -1.45 -16.98
CA SER A 37 -13.65 -2.49 -17.05
C SER A 37 -13.08 -3.85 -17.48
N MET A 38 -12.07 -3.88 -18.36
CA MET A 38 -11.40 -5.12 -18.77
C MET A 38 -10.47 -5.67 -17.69
N TRP A 39 -9.80 -4.79 -16.94
CA TRP A 39 -8.93 -5.17 -15.82
C TRP A 39 -9.72 -5.72 -14.64
N GLU A 40 -10.93 -5.22 -14.39
CA GLU A 40 -11.76 -5.67 -13.26
C GLU A 40 -12.66 -6.86 -13.58
N ASN A 41 -12.58 -7.38 -14.81
CA ASN A 41 -13.29 -8.59 -15.20
C ASN A 41 -12.46 -9.81 -14.80
N GLU A 42 -13.00 -10.64 -13.90
CA GLU A 42 -12.34 -11.87 -13.43
C GLU A 42 -12.21 -12.96 -14.52
N ASP A 43 -13.03 -12.89 -15.57
CA ASP A 43 -12.99 -13.81 -16.72
C ASP A 43 -12.04 -13.33 -17.84
N SER A 44 -11.41 -12.16 -17.65
CA SER A 44 -10.49 -11.54 -18.60
C SER A 44 -9.04 -11.85 -18.27
N THR A 45 -8.21 -12.04 -19.29
CA THR A 45 -6.74 -12.11 -19.15
C THR A 45 -6.07 -10.75 -19.31
N LYS A 46 -6.85 -9.67 -19.43
CA LYS A 46 -6.33 -8.30 -19.51
C LYS A 46 -6.06 -7.77 -18.12
N CYS A 47 -4.83 -7.29 -17.90
CA CYS A 47 -4.43 -6.62 -16.66
C CYS A 47 -3.78 -5.26 -16.98
N PRO A 48 -3.57 -4.39 -15.97
CA PRO A 48 -2.79 -3.18 -16.14
C PRO A 48 -1.37 -3.50 -16.63
N SER A 49 -0.81 -2.62 -17.47
CA SER A 49 0.61 -2.71 -17.83
C SER A 49 1.50 -2.42 -16.62
N LYS A 50 2.79 -2.78 -16.67
CA LYS A 50 3.75 -2.45 -15.59
C LYS A 50 3.70 -0.97 -15.18
N LYS A 51 3.66 -0.06 -16.16
CA LYS A 51 3.52 1.39 -15.92
C LYS A 51 2.23 1.69 -15.17
N MET A 52 1.12 1.11 -15.61
CA MET A 52 -0.18 1.38 -15.00
C MET A 52 -0.31 0.76 -13.60
N SER A 53 0.24 -0.42 -13.36
CA SER A 53 0.29 -1.02 -12.02
C SER A 53 1.05 -0.13 -11.03
N LEU A 54 2.12 0.54 -11.48
CA LEU A 54 2.85 1.52 -10.66
C LEU A 54 2.01 2.78 -10.38
N GLU A 55 1.28 3.29 -11.36
CA GLU A 55 0.40 4.45 -11.15
C GLU A 55 -0.79 4.12 -10.23
N ILE A 56 -1.38 2.93 -10.36
CA ILE A 56 -2.41 2.44 -9.44
C ILE A 56 -1.85 2.32 -8.01
N ALA A 57 -0.66 1.74 -7.87
CA ALA A 57 0.02 1.60 -6.58
C ALA A 57 0.24 2.95 -5.90
N LYS A 58 0.75 3.94 -6.64
CA LYS A 58 0.94 5.32 -6.14
C LYS A 58 -0.38 5.97 -5.75
N LEU A 59 -1.41 5.89 -6.61
CA LEU A 59 -2.70 6.51 -6.38
C LEU A 59 -3.36 6.01 -5.09
N ALA A 60 -3.24 4.72 -4.81
CA ALA A 60 -3.85 4.08 -3.65
C ALA A 60 -2.91 3.94 -2.44
N ASN A 61 -1.67 4.44 -2.54
CA ASN A 61 -0.63 4.26 -1.52
C ASN A 61 -0.47 2.79 -1.08
N VAL A 62 -0.36 1.89 -2.06
CA VAL A 62 -0.13 0.44 -1.86
C VAL A 62 1.12 0.00 -2.63
N SER A 63 1.63 -1.19 -2.33
CA SER A 63 2.73 -1.81 -3.06
C SER A 63 2.27 -2.29 -4.43
N VAL A 64 3.15 -2.20 -5.43
CA VAL A 64 2.86 -2.77 -6.75
C VAL A 64 2.68 -4.30 -6.69
N SER A 65 3.36 -4.96 -5.75
CA SER A 65 3.20 -6.40 -5.48
C SER A 65 1.80 -6.75 -5.02
N TYR A 66 1.15 -5.87 -4.24
CA TYR A 66 -0.27 -6.03 -3.90
C TYR A 66 -1.18 -5.90 -5.13
N VAL A 67 -0.94 -4.90 -5.98
CA VAL A 67 -1.70 -4.69 -7.23
C VAL A 67 -1.58 -5.91 -8.14
N LEU A 68 -0.39 -6.50 -8.23
CA LEU A 68 -0.09 -7.66 -9.09
C LEU A 68 -0.45 -9.01 -8.46
N GLY A 69 -0.97 -9.03 -7.23
CA GLY A 69 -1.34 -10.25 -6.51
C GLY A 69 -0.14 -11.11 -6.06
N GLU A 70 1.05 -10.50 -5.97
CA GLU A 70 2.29 -11.15 -5.51
C GLU A 70 2.44 -11.09 -3.98
N SER A 71 1.73 -10.17 -3.32
CA SER A 71 1.67 -10.04 -1.86
C SER A 71 0.24 -9.74 -1.39
N ASN A 72 -0.08 -10.18 -0.17
CA ASN A 72 -1.32 -9.81 0.52
C ASN A 72 -1.17 -8.53 1.37
N GLU A 73 0.05 -8.03 1.54
CA GLU A 73 0.33 -6.81 2.29
C GLU A 73 0.13 -5.58 1.40
N LYS A 74 -0.88 -4.76 1.73
CA LYS A 74 -1.22 -3.54 0.98
C LYS A 74 -0.04 -2.59 0.92
N ASN A 75 0.62 -2.28 2.04
CA ASN A 75 1.75 -1.37 2.05
C ASN A 75 2.73 -1.76 3.18
N PRO A 76 3.88 -2.40 2.86
CA PRO A 76 4.84 -2.82 3.87
C PRO A 76 5.54 -1.63 4.55
N ASP A 77 5.78 -0.53 3.83
CA ASP A 77 6.44 0.66 4.39
C ASP A 77 5.52 1.45 5.34
N VAL A 78 4.23 1.55 4.99
CA VAL A 78 3.23 2.14 5.90
C VAL A 78 3.00 1.23 7.10
N ALA A 79 3.00 -0.09 6.93
CA ALA A 79 2.90 -1.01 8.07
C ALA A 79 4.05 -0.80 9.08
N ALA A 80 5.30 -0.72 8.60
CA ALA A 80 6.46 -0.44 9.45
C ALA A 80 6.38 0.95 10.11
N LYS A 81 5.94 1.97 9.38
CA LYS A 81 5.73 3.33 9.92
C LYS A 81 4.64 3.36 10.99
N ASP A 82 3.51 2.69 10.75
CA ASP A 82 2.39 2.58 11.69
C ASP A 82 2.79 1.82 12.95
N GLU A 83 3.61 0.77 12.83
CA GLU A 83 4.16 0.03 13.98
C GLU A 83 5.07 0.92 14.83
N TRP A 84 5.95 1.70 14.20
CA TRP A 84 6.80 2.67 14.89
C TRP A 84 5.98 3.74 15.61
N GLU A 85 4.99 4.32 14.93
CA GLU A 85 4.11 5.32 15.53
C GLU A 85 3.34 4.76 16.74
N ARG A 86 2.82 3.54 16.64
CA ARG A 86 2.16 2.83 17.76
C ARG A 86 3.11 2.60 18.93
N LEU A 87 4.34 2.16 18.65
CA LEU A 87 5.36 1.96 19.69
C LEU A 87 5.67 3.28 20.40
N MET A 88 5.91 4.35 19.64
CA MET A 88 6.21 5.67 20.19
C MET A 88 5.04 6.24 20.99
N MET A 89 3.79 5.98 20.59
CA MET A 89 2.61 6.33 21.37
C MET A 89 2.61 5.62 22.73
N GLN A 90 2.92 4.32 22.76
CA GLN A 90 3.04 3.57 24.02
C GLN A 90 4.17 4.13 24.91
N VAL A 91 5.33 4.47 24.33
CA VAL A 91 6.44 5.10 25.07
C VAL A 91 5.97 6.40 25.72
N LYS A 92 5.28 7.28 24.98
CA LYS A 92 4.77 8.56 25.49
C LYS A 92 3.79 8.42 26.66
N THR A 93 3.08 7.30 26.78
CA THR A 93 2.18 7.06 27.93
C THR A 93 2.89 6.62 29.21
N LYS A 94 4.20 6.33 29.16
CA LYS A 94 4.97 5.91 30.34
C LYS A 94 5.50 7.12 31.13
N SER A 95 6.00 6.86 32.35
CA SER A 95 6.61 7.91 33.18
C SER A 95 7.87 8.49 32.53
N PRO A 96 8.25 9.75 32.86
CA PRO A 96 9.43 10.39 32.27
C PRO A 96 10.73 9.59 32.47
N LYS A 97 10.91 8.96 33.63
CA LYS A 97 12.05 8.08 33.89
C LYS A 97 12.07 6.89 32.94
N LYS A 98 10.91 6.25 32.73
CA LYS A 98 10.82 5.07 31.87
C LYS A 98 10.94 5.43 30.39
N GLN A 99 10.42 6.58 29.98
CA GLN A 99 10.63 7.13 28.64
C GLN A 99 12.12 7.29 28.36
N LYS A 100 12.88 7.88 29.29
CA LYS A 100 14.32 8.06 29.16
C LYS A 100 15.07 6.73 29.02
N GLU A 101 14.79 5.76 29.89
CA GLU A 101 15.39 4.41 29.80
C GLU A 101 15.13 3.74 28.44
N LEU A 102 13.90 3.85 27.92
CA LEU A 102 13.54 3.27 26.63
C LEU A 102 14.21 3.99 25.46
N LEU A 103 14.31 5.32 25.50
CA LEU A 103 15.01 6.11 24.49
C LEU A 103 16.51 5.82 24.47
N ASP A 104 17.14 5.67 25.64
CA ASP A 104 18.56 5.32 25.75
C ASP A 104 18.84 3.94 25.15
N LEU A 105 17.96 2.95 25.39
CA LEU A 105 18.04 1.62 24.78
C LEU A 105 17.95 1.68 23.25
N ILE A 106 16.93 2.37 22.72
CA ILE A 106 16.74 2.53 21.27
C ILE A 106 17.97 3.22 20.65
N THR A 107 18.46 4.29 21.28
CA THR A 107 19.62 5.05 20.80
C THR A 107 20.88 4.19 20.75
N ASN A 108 21.08 3.33 21.75
CA ASN A 108 22.22 2.42 21.78
C ASN A 108 22.12 1.35 20.69
N LEU A 109 20.92 0.81 20.44
CA LEU A 109 20.70 -0.15 19.36
C LEU A 109 21.02 0.47 17.99
N VAL A 110 20.55 1.69 17.71
CA VAL A 110 20.83 2.40 16.46
C VAL A 110 22.33 2.61 16.23
N LYS A 111 23.09 2.89 17.29
CA LYS A 111 24.56 3.03 17.19
C LYS A 111 25.27 1.72 16.84
N ILE A 112 24.68 0.58 17.20
CA ILE A 112 25.26 -0.75 16.95
C ILE A 112 24.83 -1.29 15.58
N SER A 113 23.60 -0.98 15.14
CA SER A 113 22.98 -1.56 13.95
C SER A 113 23.36 -0.88 12.64
N GLY A 114 24.56 -0.27 12.55
CA GLY A 114 24.96 0.64 11.46
C GLY A 114 24.54 0.19 10.05
N ASP A 115 23.46 0.80 9.57
CA ASP A 115 23.03 0.90 8.17
C ASP A 115 23.18 2.37 7.72
#